data_AF-A0A925WZR8-F1
#
_entry.id   AF-A0A925WZR8-F1
#
_cell.length_a   1.000
_cell.length_b   1.000
_cell.length_c   1.000
_cell.angle_alpha   90.00
_cell.angle_beta   90.00
_cell.angle_gamma   90.00
#
_symmetry.space_group_name_H-M   'P 1'
#
loop_
_entity.id
_entity.type
_entity.pdbx_description
1 polymer ?
#
loop_
_entity_poly.entity_id
_entity_poly.type
_entity_poly.pdbx_seq_one_letter_code
_entity_poly.pdbx_strand_id
1 'polypeptide(L)'
;MKMKVPAAILALACASVFAQPSQASDLLINGNLNLDADVNNLPDGWTNWMFGPTAFAAYKNDPANDPFDRDATPYVNAGNYGEWWSSGGGWFQVNPGTAGTAYTFSADSGTEDWDNIAGEIRLIWLDVDSVVISQDVLHTADFEPNKPWANYSLTATAPANTTQVKVEFATWGARGAMLWDNANLVQAHVWNVDAGGNFADAGNWLGGAPGGAGSVAQFNSAITATQTVSVASSVVLGEVRFNNSQSYVLSGAGDITLQDPAGTTGVSAQSGSHTIDVPLNLSQDATFNTAGTATINVTKLQPTASSITKTGGGTLVLNNVRAAALNVNGGTVKAAANGGDNGASRVTTLAIAGGATPTATLDLTDNDLVVTSGSYADITAQIAHARNAGAWDQPGLTSSAAGAATPKNKTLGTLTGAEFHAAQGAGALFNGFTVAGSDILVKYTYYGDTDFNGLVDFDDYSRIDSGFNNNRTGWSNGDVDYNGIVDFDDYSLIDQAFNTQSGTLRRAMSYLDGSDRSDTGMDAPALQFVMNHFQQFGKQYATGFLNSVPEPTSALMLSGLAALAARKRSRRNVK
;
A
#
# COMPACT_ATOMS: atom_id res chain seq x y z
N MET A 1 25.98 53.41 -17.96
CA MET A 1 26.26 52.01 -18.33
C MET A 1 25.83 51.12 -17.16
N LYS A 2 24.55 50.72 -17.15
CA LYS A 2 23.96 49.88 -16.09
C LYS A 2 23.35 48.67 -16.80
N MET A 3 24.03 47.52 -16.74
CA MET A 3 23.48 46.23 -17.16
C MET A 3 22.45 45.80 -16.11
N LYS A 4 21.20 45.64 -16.55
CA LYS A 4 20.19 44.83 -15.87
C LYS A 4 20.26 43.43 -16.48
N VAL A 5 20.58 42.44 -15.65
CA VAL A 5 20.37 41.02 -15.95
C VAL A 5 18.93 40.70 -15.54
N PRO A 6 18.06 40.13 -16.41
CA PRO A 6 16.84 39.49 -15.96
C PRO A 6 17.11 38.03 -15.61
N ALA A 7 16.61 37.62 -14.45
CA ALA A 7 16.55 36.25 -13.99
C ALA A 7 15.65 35.41 -14.89
N ALA A 8 16.18 34.32 -15.44
CA ALA A 8 15.38 33.25 -16.01
C ALA A 8 14.92 32.33 -14.86
N ILE A 9 13.66 32.44 -14.49
CA ILE A 9 12.97 31.42 -13.68
C ILE A 9 12.70 30.26 -14.63
N LEU A 10 13.50 29.20 -14.51
CA LEU A 10 13.25 27.93 -15.19
C LEU A 10 12.15 27.21 -14.40
N ALA A 11 10.88 27.46 -14.76
CA ALA A 11 9.78 26.62 -14.34
C ALA A 11 9.90 25.30 -15.08
N LEU A 12 10.44 24.28 -14.40
CA LEU A 12 10.40 22.90 -14.84
C LEU A 12 8.93 22.47 -14.77
N ALA A 13 8.22 22.60 -15.90
CA ALA A 13 6.90 22.00 -16.05
C ALA A 13 7.09 20.48 -15.99
N CYS A 14 6.68 19.88 -14.88
CA CYS A 14 6.53 18.44 -14.75
C CYS A 14 5.38 18.02 -15.69
N ALA A 15 5.72 17.73 -16.95
CA ALA A 15 4.84 17.00 -17.82
C ALA A 15 4.77 15.57 -17.26
N SER A 16 3.73 15.28 -16.49
CA SER A 16 3.32 13.92 -16.20
C SER A 16 2.85 13.31 -17.52
N VAL A 17 3.77 12.75 -18.30
CA VAL A 17 3.44 11.80 -19.33
C VAL A 17 2.91 10.56 -18.59
N PHE A 18 1.60 10.41 -18.53
CA PHE A 18 0.99 9.13 -18.21
C PHE A 18 1.26 8.20 -19.39
N ALA A 19 2.45 7.60 -19.41
CA ALA A 19 2.65 6.39 -20.19
C ALA A 19 1.74 5.32 -19.57
N GLN A 20 0.70 4.91 -20.28
CA GLN A 20 -0.04 3.68 -19.94
C GLN A 20 0.98 2.53 -19.93
N PRO A 21 1.03 1.72 -18.86
CA PRO A 21 1.90 0.55 -18.85
C PRO A 21 1.45 -0.39 -19.98
N SER A 22 2.41 -0.90 -20.75
CA SER A 22 2.17 -2.06 -21.62
C SER A 22 1.50 -3.16 -20.78
N GLN A 23 0.32 -3.61 -21.20
CA GLN A 23 -0.43 -4.65 -20.48
C GLN A 23 -0.04 -6.01 -21.06
N ALA A 24 0.81 -6.77 -20.37
CA ALA A 24 1.28 -8.08 -20.84
C ALA A 24 0.19 -9.16 -20.88
N SER A 25 -0.98 -8.89 -20.31
CA SER A 25 -2.16 -9.74 -20.40
C SER A 25 -3.00 -9.48 -21.65
N ASP A 26 -2.66 -8.44 -22.41
CA ASP A 26 -3.32 -8.12 -23.66
C ASP A 26 -3.01 -9.19 -24.72
N LEU A 27 -4.07 -9.83 -25.19
CA LEU A 27 -4.00 -10.80 -26.27
C LEU A 27 -3.90 -10.11 -27.63
N LEU A 28 -4.17 -8.79 -27.71
CA LEU A 28 -4.07 -8.02 -28.93
C LEU A 28 -2.61 -7.66 -29.23
N ILE A 29 -2.25 -7.77 -30.50
CA ILE A 29 -1.01 -7.19 -31.01
C ILE A 29 -1.27 -5.71 -31.26
N ASN A 30 -0.41 -4.81 -30.75
CA ASN A 30 -0.54 -3.37 -31.01
C ASN A 30 -1.95 -2.82 -30.67
N GLY A 31 -2.53 -3.24 -29.55
CA GLY A 31 -3.87 -2.79 -29.13
C GLY A 31 -3.95 -1.28 -28.89
N ASN A 32 -2.85 -0.68 -28.45
CA ASN A 32 -2.70 0.77 -28.31
C ASN A 32 -2.37 1.51 -29.62
N LEU A 33 -2.26 0.80 -30.74
CA LEU A 33 -2.06 1.36 -32.08
C LEU A 33 -0.81 2.25 -32.28
N ASN A 34 0.09 2.28 -31.29
CA ASN A 34 1.23 3.20 -31.24
C ASN A 34 2.47 2.70 -31.99
N LEU A 35 2.45 1.45 -32.45
CA LEU A 35 3.49 0.90 -33.31
C LEU A 35 3.02 0.99 -34.78
N ASP A 36 3.80 1.68 -35.61
CA ASP A 36 3.64 1.72 -37.07
C ASP A 36 4.74 0.86 -37.73
N ALA A 37 4.40 0.18 -38.83
CA ALA A 37 5.28 -0.21 -39.95
C ALA A 37 4.90 -1.52 -40.68
N ASP A 38 3.61 -1.80 -40.91
CA ASP A 38 3.28 -2.63 -42.06
C ASP A 38 3.62 -1.85 -43.36
N VAL A 39 3.89 -2.54 -44.47
CA VAL A 39 4.31 -1.91 -45.73
C VAL A 39 3.25 -0.98 -46.36
N ASN A 40 2.05 -0.93 -45.78
CA ASN A 40 0.90 -0.16 -46.22
C ASN A 40 0.54 0.96 -45.24
N ASN A 41 1.36 1.22 -44.22
CA ASN A 41 1.13 2.26 -43.22
C ASN A 41 -0.19 2.01 -42.44
N LEU A 42 -0.43 0.75 -42.08
CA LEU A 42 -1.51 0.27 -41.22
C LEU A 42 -0.96 -0.22 -39.87
N PRO A 43 -1.79 -0.22 -38.80
CA PRO A 43 -1.34 -0.69 -37.49
C PRO A 43 -1.16 -2.21 -37.51
N ASP A 44 0.01 -2.67 -37.06
CA ASP A 44 0.39 -4.09 -37.06
C ASP A 44 -0.66 -4.97 -36.38
N GLY A 45 -0.98 -6.09 -37.03
CA GLY A 45 -1.93 -7.09 -36.52
C GLY A 45 -3.40 -6.75 -36.76
N TRP A 46 -3.77 -5.51 -37.11
CA TRP A 46 -5.15 -5.11 -37.34
C TRP A 46 -5.56 -5.17 -38.81
N THR A 47 -6.77 -5.64 -39.08
CA THR A 47 -7.36 -5.67 -40.43
C THR A 47 -8.58 -4.77 -40.48
N ASN A 48 -8.70 -3.92 -41.49
CA ASN A 48 -9.89 -3.12 -41.72
C ASN A 48 -10.89 -3.82 -42.65
N TRP A 49 -12.16 -3.43 -42.55
CA TRP A 49 -13.19 -3.81 -43.52
C TRP A 49 -14.14 -2.65 -43.80
N MET A 50 -14.78 -2.70 -44.97
CA MET A 50 -15.75 -1.70 -45.42
C MET A 50 -16.84 -2.39 -46.25
N PHE A 51 -18.07 -1.89 -46.18
CA PHE A 51 -19.16 -2.21 -47.11
C PHE A 51 -19.83 -0.93 -47.60
N GLY A 52 -20.38 -0.97 -48.81
CA GLY A 52 -21.09 0.15 -49.41
C GLY A 52 -20.17 1.19 -50.07
N PRO A 53 -20.73 2.05 -50.94
CA PRO A 53 -19.96 2.92 -51.83
C PRO A 53 -19.31 4.12 -51.13
N THR A 54 -19.70 4.45 -49.90
CA THR A 54 -19.29 5.67 -49.20
C THR A 54 -18.66 5.42 -47.84
N ALA A 55 -18.32 4.17 -47.54
CA ALA A 55 -17.62 3.77 -46.31
C ALA A 55 -16.14 4.15 -46.34
N PHE A 56 -15.58 4.35 -45.14
CA PHE A 56 -14.15 4.44 -44.91
C PHE A 56 -13.75 3.74 -43.62
N ALA A 57 -12.49 3.31 -43.55
CA ALA A 57 -11.81 2.84 -42.35
C ALA A 57 -10.33 3.22 -42.47
N ALA A 58 -9.88 4.21 -41.69
CA ALA A 58 -8.54 4.78 -41.81
C ALA A 58 -7.76 4.76 -40.49
N TYR A 59 -6.44 4.61 -40.61
CA TYR A 59 -5.50 4.74 -39.50
C TYR A 59 -4.92 6.15 -39.50
N LYS A 60 -4.87 6.77 -38.32
CA LYS A 60 -4.45 8.16 -38.11
C LYS A 60 -3.09 8.16 -37.40
N ASN A 61 -2.02 8.08 -38.18
CA ASN A 61 -0.65 7.89 -37.67
C ASN A 61 0.14 9.19 -37.37
N ASP A 62 -0.43 10.37 -37.64
CA ASP A 62 0.10 11.68 -37.21
C ASP A 62 -1.04 12.55 -36.64
N PRO A 63 -1.56 12.21 -35.45
CA PRO A 63 -2.75 12.84 -34.88
C PRO A 63 -2.44 14.14 -34.13
N ALA A 64 -1.18 14.56 -34.02
CA ALA A 64 -0.78 15.75 -33.26
C ALA A 64 -1.44 17.07 -33.75
N ASN A 65 -2.04 17.06 -34.94
CA ASN A 65 -2.81 18.17 -35.50
C ASN A 65 -4.29 17.83 -35.75
N ASP A 66 -4.77 16.66 -35.34
CA ASP A 66 -6.17 16.27 -35.46
C ASP A 66 -6.95 16.81 -34.23
N PRO A 67 -7.97 17.67 -34.41
CA PRO A 67 -8.71 18.24 -33.28
C PRO A 67 -9.52 17.21 -32.49
N PHE A 68 -9.64 15.98 -32.98
CA PHE A 68 -10.36 14.88 -32.35
C PHE A 68 -9.44 13.85 -31.70
N ASP A 69 -8.13 14.10 -31.67
CA ASP A 69 -7.14 13.31 -30.96
C ASP A 69 -7.38 13.31 -29.44
N ARG A 70 -7.01 12.21 -28.78
CA ARG A 70 -7.15 12.03 -27.33
C ARG A 70 -5.92 12.48 -26.57
N ASP A 71 -4.74 12.05 -27.02
CA ASP A 71 -3.50 12.09 -26.24
C ASP A 71 -2.22 12.19 -27.10
N ALA A 72 -2.36 12.65 -28.33
CA ALA A 72 -1.34 12.80 -29.36
C ALA A 72 -0.70 11.48 -29.80
N THR A 73 -1.46 10.38 -29.71
CA THR A 73 -1.02 9.05 -30.13
C THR A 73 -1.91 8.45 -31.22
N PRO A 74 -1.35 7.64 -32.15
CA PRO A 74 -2.10 7.12 -33.28
C PRO A 74 -3.39 6.38 -32.90
N TYR A 75 -4.43 6.53 -33.71
CA TYR A 75 -5.73 5.87 -33.50
C TYR A 75 -6.34 5.39 -34.82
N VAL A 76 -7.40 4.59 -34.77
CA VAL A 76 -8.17 4.18 -35.96
C VAL A 76 -9.55 4.83 -35.97
N ASN A 77 -10.06 5.08 -37.17
CA ASN A 77 -11.43 5.51 -37.36
C ASN A 77 -12.14 4.68 -38.45
N ALA A 78 -13.47 4.67 -38.40
CA ALA A 78 -14.30 4.16 -39.48
C ALA A 78 -15.64 4.89 -39.52
N GLY A 79 -16.29 4.88 -40.69
CA GLY A 79 -17.53 5.61 -40.85
C GLY A 79 -18.06 5.63 -42.27
N ASN A 80 -18.92 6.60 -42.53
CA ASN A 80 -19.64 6.73 -43.79
C ASN A 80 -19.98 8.19 -44.11
N TYR A 81 -19.74 8.61 -45.36
CA TYR A 81 -20.10 9.95 -45.88
C TYR A 81 -21.50 10.00 -46.53
N GLY A 82 -21.99 8.86 -47.01
CA GLY A 82 -23.19 8.73 -47.84
C GLY A 82 -24.45 8.47 -47.06
N GLU A 83 -25.39 7.71 -47.64
CA GLU A 83 -26.70 7.49 -47.04
C GLU A 83 -26.63 6.57 -45.82
N TRP A 84 -27.52 6.82 -44.87
CA TRP A 84 -27.79 5.96 -43.73
C TRP A 84 -28.06 4.52 -44.20
N TRP A 85 -27.60 3.54 -43.43
CA TRP A 85 -27.81 2.09 -43.61
C TRP A 85 -27.16 1.46 -44.84
N SER A 86 -26.56 2.27 -45.73
CA SER A 86 -26.04 1.80 -47.02
C SER A 86 -24.56 1.45 -47.01
N SER A 87 -23.80 1.96 -46.03
CA SER A 87 -22.36 1.82 -45.94
C SER A 87 -21.89 1.80 -44.48
N GLY A 88 -20.71 1.22 -44.24
CA GLY A 88 -20.05 1.19 -42.95
C GLY A 88 -18.68 0.53 -43.03
N GLY A 89 -17.90 0.66 -41.98
CA GLY A 89 -16.58 0.04 -41.85
C GLY A 89 -16.22 -0.29 -40.41
N GLY A 90 -15.02 -0.84 -40.26
CA GLY A 90 -14.51 -1.28 -38.98
C GLY A 90 -13.11 -1.85 -39.05
N TRP A 91 -12.64 -2.34 -37.91
CA TRP A 91 -11.31 -2.90 -37.68
C TRP A 91 -11.42 -4.13 -36.80
N PHE A 92 -10.57 -5.13 -37.01
CA PHE A 92 -10.58 -6.34 -36.20
C PHE A 92 -9.21 -6.99 -36.04
N GLN A 93 -9.13 -7.82 -35.00
CA GLN A 93 -8.10 -8.84 -34.80
C GLN A 93 -8.76 -10.19 -34.51
N VAL A 94 -8.09 -11.28 -34.88
CA VAL A 94 -8.51 -12.64 -34.53
C VAL A 94 -7.41 -13.28 -33.70
N ASN A 95 -7.76 -13.74 -32.51
CA ASN A 95 -6.83 -14.23 -31.51
C ASN A 95 -7.27 -15.64 -31.05
N PRO A 96 -6.36 -16.47 -30.53
CA PRO A 96 -6.74 -17.76 -29.96
C PRO A 96 -7.78 -17.59 -28.84
N GLY A 97 -8.86 -18.38 -28.93
CA GLY A 97 -9.99 -18.37 -28.00
C GLY A 97 -10.17 -19.74 -27.36
N THR A 98 -10.64 -19.81 -26.12
CA THR A 98 -10.91 -21.08 -25.44
C THR A 98 -12.36 -21.10 -24.96
N ALA A 99 -13.12 -22.13 -25.35
CA ALA A 99 -14.49 -22.33 -24.88
C ALA A 99 -14.55 -22.34 -23.33
N GLY A 100 -15.54 -21.64 -22.77
CA GLY A 100 -15.71 -21.48 -21.31
C GLY A 100 -14.82 -20.40 -20.68
N THR A 101 -13.86 -19.84 -21.42
CA THR A 101 -13.06 -18.69 -20.98
C THR A 101 -13.83 -17.39 -21.22
N ALA A 102 -13.82 -16.49 -20.24
CA ALA A 102 -14.39 -15.16 -20.35
C ALA A 102 -13.31 -14.21 -20.84
N TYR A 103 -13.68 -13.35 -21.78
CA TYR A 103 -12.80 -12.34 -22.31
C TYR A 103 -13.41 -10.97 -22.08
N THR A 104 -12.58 -10.01 -21.72
CA THR A 104 -12.94 -8.60 -21.65
C THR A 104 -12.25 -7.89 -22.80
N PHE A 105 -13.02 -7.32 -23.72
CA PHE A 105 -12.56 -6.41 -24.75
C PHE A 105 -12.89 -4.98 -24.35
N SER A 106 -11.88 -4.11 -24.25
CA SER A 106 -12.06 -2.69 -23.99
C SER A 106 -11.37 -1.83 -25.02
N ALA A 107 -11.89 -0.63 -25.25
CA ALA A 107 -11.23 0.41 -26.04
C ALA A 107 -11.76 1.78 -25.62
N ASP A 108 -10.93 2.80 -25.78
CA ASP A 108 -11.41 4.17 -25.76
C ASP A 108 -12.12 4.47 -27.08
N SER A 109 -13.24 5.20 -27.02
CA SER A 109 -14.02 5.56 -28.20
C SER A 109 -14.65 6.94 -28.08
N GLY A 110 -14.73 7.64 -29.22
CA GLY A 110 -15.37 8.95 -29.38
C GLY A 110 -15.97 9.12 -30.79
N THR A 111 -16.60 10.26 -31.06
CA THR A 111 -17.18 10.59 -32.38
C THR A 111 -16.76 11.97 -32.88
N GLU A 112 -16.63 12.13 -34.20
CA GLU A 112 -16.32 13.41 -34.84
C GLU A 112 -17.55 14.36 -34.91
N ASP A 113 -17.29 15.68 -35.10
CA ASP A 113 -18.27 16.78 -35.08
C ASP A 113 -18.92 17.09 -36.45
N TRP A 114 -19.58 16.14 -37.11
CA TRP A 114 -20.25 16.51 -38.36
C TRP A 114 -21.50 15.72 -38.77
N ASP A 115 -21.80 14.58 -38.16
CA ASP A 115 -23.12 13.92 -38.27
C ASP A 115 -23.29 12.86 -37.16
N ASN A 116 -24.51 12.36 -37.01
CA ASN A 116 -24.85 11.37 -35.99
C ASN A 116 -24.36 9.98 -36.41
N ILE A 117 -23.34 9.46 -35.74
CA ILE A 117 -22.82 8.10 -35.99
C ILE A 117 -23.20 7.12 -34.89
N ALA A 118 -23.20 5.84 -35.24
CA ALA A 118 -23.39 4.73 -34.34
C ALA A 118 -22.24 3.74 -34.49
N GLY A 119 -21.69 3.34 -33.35
CA GLY A 119 -20.47 2.55 -33.26
C GLY A 119 -20.56 1.52 -32.15
N GLU A 120 -19.83 0.44 -32.31
CA GLU A 120 -19.85 -0.72 -31.43
C GLU A 120 -18.45 -1.29 -31.27
N ILE A 121 -18.24 -1.94 -30.12
CA ILE A 121 -17.20 -2.94 -29.94
C ILE A 121 -17.84 -4.33 -29.81
N ARG A 122 -17.18 -5.35 -30.35
CA ARG A 122 -17.72 -6.71 -30.44
C ARG A 122 -16.71 -7.76 -30.02
N LEU A 123 -17.22 -8.79 -29.35
CA LEU A 123 -16.58 -10.09 -29.18
C LEU A 123 -17.30 -11.09 -30.08
N ILE A 124 -16.62 -11.63 -31.08
CA ILE A 124 -17.18 -12.59 -32.03
C ILE A 124 -16.47 -13.93 -31.83
N TRP A 125 -17.23 -14.97 -31.50
CA TRP A 125 -16.70 -16.29 -31.17
C TRP A 125 -16.67 -17.15 -32.41
N LEU A 126 -15.51 -17.72 -32.73
CA LEU A 126 -15.34 -18.57 -33.91
C LEU A 126 -14.92 -19.99 -33.52
N ASP A 127 -15.36 -20.95 -34.31
CA ASP A 127 -14.87 -22.33 -34.25
C ASP A 127 -13.52 -22.51 -34.98
N VAL A 128 -13.10 -23.77 -35.11
CA VAL A 128 -11.80 -24.14 -35.71
C VAL A 128 -11.73 -23.81 -37.21
N ASP A 129 -12.89 -23.73 -37.87
CA ASP A 129 -13.01 -23.39 -39.30
C ASP A 129 -13.28 -21.88 -39.50
N SER A 130 -13.15 -21.08 -38.44
CA SER A 130 -13.41 -19.64 -38.41
C SER A 130 -14.87 -19.26 -38.70
N VAL A 131 -15.81 -20.17 -38.44
CA VAL A 131 -17.25 -19.90 -38.55
C VAL A 131 -17.75 -19.23 -37.27
N VAL A 132 -18.58 -18.19 -37.41
CA VAL A 132 -19.19 -17.49 -36.28
C VAL A 132 -20.16 -18.40 -35.53
N ILE A 133 -19.88 -18.62 -34.24
CA ILE A 133 -20.74 -19.35 -33.31
C ILE A 133 -21.78 -18.39 -32.72
N SER A 134 -21.32 -17.28 -32.16
CA SER A 134 -22.15 -16.18 -31.64
C SER A 134 -21.33 -14.90 -31.54
N GLN A 135 -21.99 -13.79 -31.19
CA GLN A 135 -21.32 -12.52 -30.92
C GLN A 135 -21.98 -11.80 -29.74
N ASP A 136 -21.16 -11.06 -29.01
CA ASP A 136 -21.56 -10.12 -27.97
C ASP A 136 -21.17 -8.71 -28.42
N VAL A 137 -22.03 -7.73 -28.12
CA VAL A 137 -21.92 -6.38 -28.68
C VAL A 137 -22.16 -5.35 -27.57
N LEU A 138 -21.33 -4.31 -27.55
CA LEU A 138 -21.55 -3.10 -26.76
C LEU A 138 -21.56 -1.89 -27.69
N HIS A 139 -22.60 -1.08 -27.62
CA HIS A 139 -22.68 0.17 -28.38
C HIS A 139 -21.82 1.24 -27.69
N THR A 140 -20.87 1.82 -28.42
CA THR A 140 -20.04 2.94 -27.94
C THR A 140 -20.62 4.30 -28.33
N ALA A 141 -21.51 4.34 -29.33
CA ALA A 141 -22.34 5.50 -29.67
C ALA A 141 -23.64 5.04 -30.33
N ASP A 142 -24.75 5.72 -30.03
CA ASP A 142 -26.10 5.47 -30.58
C ASP A 142 -26.64 6.74 -31.25
N PHE A 143 -26.14 7.05 -32.45
CA PHE A 143 -26.51 8.24 -33.23
C PHE A 143 -26.11 9.56 -32.55
N GLU A 144 -24.91 9.58 -31.99
CA GLU A 144 -24.39 10.70 -31.20
C GLU A 144 -23.25 11.40 -31.94
N PRO A 145 -23.40 12.67 -32.37
CA PRO A 145 -22.28 13.46 -32.85
C PRO A 145 -21.48 13.97 -31.64
N ASN A 146 -20.21 14.33 -31.85
CA ASN A 146 -19.45 15.10 -30.85
C ASN A 146 -19.22 14.42 -29.49
N LYS A 147 -19.19 13.10 -29.46
CA LYS A 147 -19.04 12.36 -28.22
C LYS A 147 -17.58 12.41 -27.76
N PRO A 148 -17.28 12.92 -26.54
CA PRO A 148 -15.94 12.88 -25.99
C PRO A 148 -15.42 11.45 -25.85
N TRP A 149 -14.11 11.28 -25.92
CA TRP A 149 -13.45 10.01 -25.65
C TRP A 149 -13.82 9.48 -24.27
N ALA A 150 -14.29 8.23 -24.23
CA ALA A 150 -14.54 7.49 -23.00
C ALA A 150 -14.12 6.04 -23.19
N ASN A 151 -13.81 5.36 -22.08
CA ASN A 151 -13.47 3.94 -22.10
C ASN A 151 -14.75 3.09 -22.11
N TYR A 152 -14.81 2.11 -23.02
CA TYR A 152 -15.88 1.12 -23.12
C TYR A 152 -15.31 -0.27 -22.91
N SER A 153 -16.04 -1.14 -22.23
CA SER A 153 -15.61 -2.49 -21.90
C SER A 153 -16.75 -3.49 -22.01
N LEU A 154 -16.54 -4.53 -22.81
CA LEU A 154 -17.46 -5.64 -23.04
C LEU A 154 -16.82 -6.93 -22.50
N THR A 155 -17.51 -7.61 -21.60
CA THR A 155 -17.07 -8.91 -21.08
C THR A 155 -18.09 -9.99 -21.44
N ALA A 156 -17.62 -11.08 -22.05
CA ALA A 156 -18.47 -12.22 -22.40
C ALA A 156 -17.71 -13.55 -22.33
N THR A 157 -18.45 -14.64 -22.13
CA THR A 157 -17.88 -15.99 -22.01
C THR A 157 -17.97 -16.71 -23.35
N ALA A 158 -16.83 -17.22 -23.82
CA ALA A 158 -16.74 -17.99 -25.03
C ALA A 158 -17.69 -19.22 -24.97
N PRO A 159 -18.64 -19.37 -25.90
CA PRO A 159 -19.54 -20.52 -25.95
C PRO A 159 -18.76 -21.82 -26.22
N ALA A 160 -19.45 -22.96 -26.05
CA ALA A 160 -18.91 -24.26 -26.43
C ALA A 160 -18.41 -24.26 -27.89
N ASN A 161 -17.33 -25.01 -28.16
CA ASN A 161 -16.65 -25.13 -29.46
C ASN A 161 -15.86 -23.90 -29.93
N THR A 162 -15.78 -22.83 -29.14
CA THR A 162 -14.91 -21.69 -29.45
C THR A 162 -13.44 -22.12 -29.46
N THR A 163 -12.73 -21.78 -30.54
CA THR A 163 -11.27 -21.91 -30.64
C THR A 163 -10.59 -20.59 -30.97
N GLN A 164 -11.35 -19.57 -31.36
CA GLN A 164 -10.85 -18.25 -31.69
C GLN A 164 -11.82 -17.18 -31.18
N VAL A 165 -11.28 -16.03 -30.80
CA VAL A 165 -12.03 -14.82 -30.46
C VAL A 165 -11.62 -13.72 -31.45
N LYS A 166 -12.59 -13.18 -32.17
CA LYS A 166 -12.42 -12.01 -33.02
C LYS A 166 -12.92 -10.78 -32.27
N VAL A 167 -12.04 -9.83 -32.01
CA VAL A 167 -12.43 -8.51 -31.53
C VAL A 167 -12.71 -7.60 -32.71
N GLU A 168 -13.76 -6.80 -32.64
CA GLU A 168 -14.10 -5.91 -33.75
C GLU A 168 -14.61 -4.55 -33.27
N PHE A 169 -14.05 -3.50 -33.86
CA PHE A 169 -14.64 -2.17 -33.93
C PHE A 169 -15.52 -2.10 -35.15
N ALA A 170 -16.76 -1.63 -34.99
CA ALA A 170 -17.70 -1.57 -36.10
C ALA A 170 -18.55 -0.30 -36.06
N THR A 171 -18.89 0.18 -37.25
CA THR A 171 -19.97 1.14 -37.45
C THR A 171 -21.20 0.42 -37.98
N TRP A 172 -22.39 0.89 -37.61
CA TRP A 172 -23.64 0.33 -38.11
C TRP A 172 -24.54 1.42 -38.70
N GLY A 173 -24.40 1.61 -40.02
CA GLY A 173 -25.41 2.28 -40.85
C GLY A 173 -25.72 3.75 -40.54
N ALA A 174 -24.80 4.48 -39.90
CA ALA A 174 -24.97 5.89 -39.58
C ALA A 174 -23.90 6.75 -40.29
N ARG A 175 -24.08 8.08 -40.31
CA ARG A 175 -23.17 9.02 -40.99
C ARG A 175 -22.22 9.64 -39.98
N GLY A 176 -20.97 9.89 -40.37
CA GLY A 176 -19.95 10.43 -39.46
C GLY A 176 -18.72 9.54 -39.36
N ALA A 177 -17.93 9.72 -38.30
CA ALA A 177 -16.78 8.89 -37.98
C ALA A 177 -16.78 8.46 -36.51
N MET A 178 -16.59 7.16 -36.28
CA MET A 178 -16.23 6.61 -34.98
C MET A 178 -14.72 6.56 -34.85
N LEU A 179 -14.22 6.88 -33.66
CA LEU A 179 -12.80 6.87 -33.32
C LEU A 179 -12.57 5.79 -32.25
N TRP A 180 -11.47 5.04 -32.36
CA TRP A 180 -11.06 4.06 -31.37
C TRP A 180 -9.54 4.05 -31.15
N ASP A 181 -9.16 3.86 -29.89
CA ASP A 181 -7.77 3.73 -29.47
C ASP A 181 -7.65 2.94 -28.14
N ASN A 182 -6.44 2.56 -27.74
CA ASN A 182 -6.12 1.85 -26.50
C ASN A 182 -6.98 0.60 -26.31
N ALA A 183 -7.09 -0.18 -27.38
CA ALA A 183 -7.77 -1.46 -27.39
C ALA A 183 -7.03 -2.46 -26.52
N ASN A 184 -7.76 -3.31 -25.83
CA ASN A 184 -7.21 -4.38 -25.01
C ASN A 184 -8.17 -5.58 -24.95
N LEU A 185 -7.63 -6.79 -25.11
CA LEU A 185 -8.35 -8.04 -24.93
C LEU A 185 -7.66 -8.89 -23.87
N VAL A 186 -8.32 -9.13 -22.75
CA VAL A 186 -7.78 -9.97 -21.67
C VAL A 186 -8.70 -11.14 -21.37
N GLN A 187 -8.14 -12.24 -20.88
CA GLN A 187 -8.94 -13.26 -20.20
C GLN A 187 -9.38 -12.70 -18.85
N ALA A 188 -10.68 -12.77 -18.56
CA ALA A 188 -11.26 -12.38 -17.30
C ALA A 188 -11.34 -13.61 -16.38
N HIS A 189 -10.63 -13.58 -15.26
CA HIS A 189 -10.72 -14.64 -14.24
C HIS A 189 -11.38 -14.08 -12.98
N VAL A 190 -12.71 -14.24 -12.90
CA VAL A 190 -13.52 -13.67 -11.80
C VAL A 190 -14.08 -14.79 -10.94
N TRP A 191 -13.84 -14.77 -9.63
CA TRP A 191 -14.46 -15.71 -8.70
C TRP A 191 -15.98 -15.60 -8.80
N ASN A 192 -16.67 -16.72 -9.01
CA ASN A 192 -18.08 -16.74 -9.44
C ASN A 192 -19.00 -17.59 -8.55
N VAL A 193 -18.50 -18.09 -7.42
CA VAL A 193 -19.30 -18.87 -6.47
C VAL A 193 -19.42 -18.14 -5.13
N ASP A 194 -20.63 -18.11 -4.56
CA ASP A 194 -20.87 -17.61 -3.19
C ASP A 194 -20.48 -18.68 -2.15
N ALA A 195 -19.22 -19.11 -2.20
CA ALA A 195 -18.64 -20.13 -1.34
C ALA A 195 -17.11 -20.01 -1.36
N GLY A 196 -16.47 -20.63 -0.37
CA GLY A 196 -15.07 -21.03 -0.49
C GLY A 196 -14.89 -22.13 -1.54
N GLY A 197 -13.65 -22.49 -1.83
CA GLY A 197 -13.35 -23.51 -2.83
C GLY A 197 -11.87 -23.55 -3.17
N ASN A 198 -11.46 -24.53 -3.96
CA ASN A 198 -10.09 -24.59 -4.45
C ASN A 198 -9.89 -23.56 -5.57
N PHE A 199 -8.80 -22.79 -5.49
CA PHE A 199 -8.41 -21.76 -6.45
C PHE A 199 -8.22 -22.36 -7.85
N ALA A 200 -7.66 -23.57 -7.95
CA ALA A 200 -7.38 -24.21 -9.24
C ALA A 200 -8.63 -24.81 -9.94
N ASP A 201 -9.76 -24.89 -9.25
CA ASP A 201 -10.98 -25.47 -9.83
C ASP A 201 -11.62 -24.46 -10.78
N ALA A 202 -11.51 -24.70 -12.09
CA ALA A 202 -12.02 -23.79 -13.12
C ALA A 202 -13.51 -23.46 -12.98
N GLY A 203 -14.32 -24.35 -12.42
CA GLY A 203 -15.75 -24.13 -12.17
C GLY A 203 -16.06 -23.07 -11.11
N ASN A 204 -15.09 -22.68 -10.28
CA ASN A 204 -15.26 -21.59 -9.31
C ASN A 204 -15.06 -20.20 -9.93
N TRP A 205 -14.61 -20.14 -11.19
CA TRP A 205 -14.25 -18.91 -11.88
C TRP A 205 -15.10 -18.72 -13.13
N LEU A 206 -15.63 -17.51 -13.31
CA LEU A 206 -15.96 -17.02 -14.63
C LEU A 206 -14.65 -16.85 -15.39
N GLY A 207 -14.55 -17.51 -16.54
CA GLY A 207 -13.39 -17.53 -17.40
C GLY A 207 -12.24 -18.44 -17.00
N GLY A 208 -12.51 -19.43 -16.15
CA GLY A 208 -11.53 -20.42 -15.72
C GLY A 208 -10.55 -19.90 -14.69
N ALA A 209 -9.87 -20.83 -14.00
CA ALA A 209 -8.93 -20.48 -12.94
C ALA A 209 -7.73 -19.70 -13.52
N PRO A 210 -7.33 -18.57 -12.90
CA PRO A 210 -6.20 -17.79 -13.36
C PRO A 210 -4.89 -18.52 -13.11
N GLY A 211 -3.89 -18.27 -13.96
CA GLY A 211 -2.55 -18.83 -13.82
C GLY A 211 -1.62 -18.40 -14.95
N GLY A 212 -0.38 -18.10 -14.59
CA GLY A 212 0.66 -17.61 -15.50
C GLY A 212 1.00 -16.15 -15.26
N ALA A 213 2.18 -15.74 -15.74
CA ALA A 213 2.63 -14.35 -15.63
C ALA A 213 1.64 -13.39 -16.31
N GLY A 214 1.36 -12.25 -15.68
CA GLY A 214 0.37 -11.27 -16.16
C GLY A 214 -1.10 -11.66 -15.93
N SER A 215 -1.42 -12.90 -15.56
CA SER A 215 -2.82 -13.32 -15.31
C SER A 215 -3.38 -12.60 -14.06
N VAL A 216 -4.63 -12.12 -14.14
CA VAL A 216 -5.27 -11.33 -13.08
C VAL A 216 -6.38 -12.15 -12.41
N ALA A 217 -6.24 -12.40 -11.11
CA ALA A 217 -7.28 -13.03 -10.30
C ALA A 217 -8.21 -11.96 -9.70
N GLN A 218 -9.51 -12.00 -10.03
CA GLN A 218 -10.48 -11.01 -9.57
C GLN A 218 -11.48 -11.61 -8.57
N PHE A 219 -11.48 -11.07 -7.37
CA PHE A 219 -12.36 -11.43 -6.27
C PHE A 219 -13.39 -10.31 -6.04
N ASN A 220 -14.45 -10.33 -6.85
CA ASN A 220 -15.50 -9.29 -6.86
C ASN A 220 -16.66 -9.67 -5.91
N SER A 221 -17.88 -9.26 -6.24
CA SER A 221 -19.07 -9.33 -5.40
C SER A 221 -19.68 -10.74 -5.22
N ALA A 222 -19.00 -11.82 -5.61
CA ALA A 222 -19.58 -13.17 -5.60
C ALA A 222 -19.94 -13.67 -4.20
N ILE A 223 -19.14 -13.36 -3.18
CA ILE A 223 -19.37 -13.85 -1.81
C ILE A 223 -20.24 -12.88 -0.99
N THR A 224 -21.11 -13.44 -0.13
CA THR A 224 -22.00 -12.68 0.78
C THR A 224 -21.62 -12.80 2.26
N ALA A 225 -20.62 -13.62 2.59
CA ALA A 225 -19.96 -13.71 3.89
C ALA A 225 -18.46 -13.97 3.69
N THR A 226 -17.65 -13.91 4.75
CA THR A 226 -16.22 -14.28 4.66
C THR A 226 -16.04 -15.70 4.12
N GLN A 227 -15.24 -15.86 3.07
CA GLN A 227 -14.95 -17.16 2.46
C GLN A 227 -13.45 -17.42 2.37
N THR A 228 -13.08 -18.70 2.49
CA THR A 228 -11.71 -19.16 2.29
C THR A 228 -11.57 -19.80 0.91
N VAL A 229 -10.65 -19.26 0.11
CA VAL A 229 -10.25 -19.81 -1.19
C VAL A 229 -8.93 -20.54 -1.00
N SER A 230 -8.94 -21.85 -1.24
CA SER A 230 -7.80 -22.73 -1.01
C SER A 230 -6.81 -22.65 -2.17
N VAL A 231 -5.61 -22.13 -1.92
CA VAL A 231 -4.46 -22.18 -2.83
C VAL A 231 -3.68 -23.46 -2.51
N ALA A 232 -4.17 -24.59 -3.03
CA ALA A 232 -3.62 -25.91 -2.71
C ALA A 232 -2.26 -26.19 -3.37
N SER A 233 -2.00 -25.54 -4.51
CA SER A 233 -0.75 -25.62 -5.27
C SER A 233 -0.30 -24.21 -5.67
N SER A 234 1.00 -24.03 -5.89
CA SER A 234 1.57 -22.74 -6.25
C SER A 234 0.96 -22.18 -7.54
N VAL A 235 0.71 -20.87 -7.56
CA VAL A 235 0.16 -20.15 -8.72
C VAL A 235 1.00 -18.90 -9.01
N VAL A 236 1.22 -18.65 -10.31
CA VAL A 236 1.84 -17.41 -10.80
C VAL A 236 0.72 -16.50 -11.29
N LEU A 237 0.74 -15.23 -10.90
CA LEU A 237 -0.23 -14.20 -11.29
C LEU A 237 0.51 -12.89 -11.57
N GLY A 238 -0.05 -12.02 -12.40
CA GLY A 238 0.36 -10.61 -12.47
C GLY A 238 -0.24 -9.80 -11.32
N GLU A 239 -1.54 -9.95 -11.09
CA GLU A 239 -2.26 -9.17 -10.08
C GLU A 239 -3.35 -9.98 -9.37
N VAL A 240 -3.61 -9.62 -8.11
CA VAL A 240 -4.81 -10.06 -7.36
C VAL A 240 -5.66 -8.83 -7.05
N ARG A 241 -6.93 -8.82 -7.48
CA ARG A 241 -7.86 -7.71 -7.27
C ARG A 241 -9.00 -8.12 -6.35
N PHE A 242 -9.27 -7.32 -5.33
CA PHE A 242 -10.40 -7.48 -4.43
C PHE A 242 -11.38 -6.31 -4.56
N ASN A 243 -12.65 -6.62 -4.75
CA ASN A 243 -13.72 -5.64 -4.73
C ASN A 243 -14.98 -6.24 -4.10
N ASN A 244 -14.91 -6.48 -2.79
CA ASN A 244 -16.06 -6.95 -2.02
C ASN A 244 -15.97 -6.42 -0.59
N SER A 245 -17.12 -6.06 -0.01
CA SER A 245 -17.21 -5.70 1.41
C SER A 245 -16.94 -6.87 2.35
N GLN A 246 -17.18 -8.11 1.90
CA GLN A 246 -16.92 -9.35 2.62
C GLN A 246 -15.49 -9.84 2.36
N SER A 247 -14.93 -10.57 3.32
CA SER A 247 -13.52 -10.97 3.25
C SER A 247 -13.31 -12.22 2.38
N TYR A 248 -12.37 -12.11 1.45
CA TYR A 248 -11.73 -13.28 0.84
C TYR A 248 -10.46 -13.59 1.64
N VAL A 249 -10.31 -14.85 2.04
CA VAL A 249 -9.10 -15.38 2.68
C VAL A 249 -8.46 -16.38 1.73
N LEU A 250 -7.33 -16.02 1.13
CA LEU A 250 -6.55 -16.94 0.30
C LEU A 250 -5.61 -17.71 1.22
N SER A 251 -5.84 -19.00 1.43
CA SER A 251 -5.01 -19.83 2.34
C SER A 251 -4.76 -21.20 1.72
N GLY A 252 -3.75 -21.93 2.19
CA GLY A 252 -3.44 -23.24 1.62
C GLY A 252 -1.98 -23.61 1.76
N ALA A 253 -1.60 -24.72 1.11
CA ALA A 253 -0.25 -25.25 1.14
C ALA A 253 0.65 -24.70 0.02
N GLY A 254 0.06 -24.14 -1.04
CA GLY A 254 0.79 -23.50 -2.13
C GLY A 254 1.26 -22.09 -1.80
N ASP A 255 1.87 -21.44 -2.78
CA ASP A 255 2.27 -20.04 -2.76
C ASP A 255 1.64 -19.25 -3.90
N ILE A 256 1.64 -17.92 -3.78
CA ILE A 256 1.33 -17.01 -4.89
C ILE A 256 2.62 -16.29 -5.27
N THR A 257 2.98 -16.35 -6.55
CA THR A 257 4.10 -15.60 -7.11
C THR A 257 3.58 -14.50 -8.02
N LEU A 258 3.87 -13.24 -7.68
CA LEU A 258 3.55 -12.09 -8.50
C LEU A 258 4.64 -11.85 -9.55
N GLN A 259 4.27 -11.97 -10.83
CA GLN A 259 5.15 -11.86 -11.97
C GLN A 259 4.40 -11.36 -13.20
N ASP A 260 4.98 -10.36 -13.88
CA ASP A 260 4.53 -9.87 -15.17
C ASP A 260 5.71 -9.24 -15.94
N PRO A 261 6.44 -10.00 -16.79
CA PRO A 261 7.63 -9.51 -17.49
C PRO A 261 7.41 -8.28 -18.39
N ALA A 262 6.18 -8.01 -18.82
CA ALA A 262 5.87 -6.91 -19.73
C ALA A 262 4.94 -5.86 -19.09
N GLY A 263 4.58 -6.00 -17.82
CA GLY A 263 3.65 -5.11 -17.12
C GLY A 263 4.02 -4.85 -15.66
N THR A 264 3.02 -4.43 -14.89
CA THR A 264 3.16 -4.17 -13.45
C THR A 264 2.54 -5.31 -12.65
N THR A 265 3.08 -5.57 -11.46
CA THR A 265 2.50 -6.57 -10.55
C THR A 265 1.91 -5.93 -9.32
N GLY A 266 0.97 -6.61 -8.67
CA GLY A 266 0.39 -6.03 -7.47
C GLY A 266 -0.76 -6.78 -6.83
N VAL A 267 -1.27 -6.15 -5.78
CA VAL A 267 -2.52 -6.53 -5.13
C VAL A 267 -3.34 -5.28 -4.90
N SER A 268 -4.60 -5.30 -5.30
CA SER A 268 -5.50 -4.16 -5.10
C SER A 268 -6.74 -4.55 -4.29
N ALA A 269 -7.22 -3.63 -3.45
CA ALA A 269 -8.48 -3.76 -2.73
C ALA A 269 -9.25 -2.44 -2.81
N GLN A 270 -10.42 -2.46 -3.46
CA GLN A 270 -11.28 -1.29 -3.60
C GLN A 270 -12.26 -1.13 -2.41
N SER A 271 -12.59 -2.24 -1.74
CA SER A 271 -13.43 -2.28 -0.54
C SER A 271 -13.04 -3.49 0.31
N GLY A 272 -13.58 -3.57 1.54
CA GLY A 272 -13.42 -4.73 2.41
C GLY A 272 -12.04 -4.89 3.05
N SER A 273 -11.89 -5.99 3.79
CA SER A 273 -10.64 -6.39 4.44
C SER A 273 -10.33 -7.82 4.02
N HIS A 274 -9.30 -8.01 3.20
CA HIS A 274 -8.96 -9.29 2.58
C HIS A 274 -7.64 -9.82 3.12
N THR A 275 -7.48 -11.14 3.11
CA THR A 275 -6.26 -11.80 3.62
C THR A 275 -5.64 -12.71 2.59
N ILE A 276 -4.32 -12.59 2.42
CA ILE A 276 -3.46 -13.55 1.72
C ILE A 276 -2.62 -14.25 2.79
N ASP A 277 -3.02 -15.48 3.11
CA ASP A 277 -2.40 -16.38 4.11
C ASP A 277 -1.65 -17.56 3.46
N VAL A 278 -1.00 -17.30 2.34
CA VAL A 278 -0.02 -18.17 1.70
C VAL A 278 1.28 -17.38 1.47
N PRO A 279 2.45 -18.04 1.33
CA PRO A 279 3.66 -17.36 0.93
C PRO A 279 3.41 -16.50 -0.32
N LEU A 280 3.71 -15.20 -0.23
CA LEU A 280 3.61 -14.26 -1.33
C LEU A 280 5.01 -13.91 -1.81
N ASN A 281 5.36 -14.39 -3.00
CA ASN A 281 6.63 -14.13 -3.66
C ASN A 281 6.49 -12.96 -4.63
N LEU A 282 7.44 -12.02 -4.61
CA LEU A 282 7.49 -10.88 -5.54
C LEU A 282 8.69 -11.05 -6.48
N SER A 283 8.44 -11.42 -7.74
CA SER A 283 9.49 -11.64 -8.76
C SER A 283 9.95 -10.34 -9.43
N GLN A 284 9.25 -9.24 -9.20
CA GLN A 284 9.56 -7.89 -9.67
C GLN A 284 8.90 -6.84 -8.76
N ASP A 285 9.07 -5.56 -9.07
CA ASP A 285 8.45 -4.46 -8.34
C ASP A 285 6.93 -4.61 -8.31
N ALA A 286 6.35 -4.44 -7.11
CA ALA A 286 4.93 -4.67 -6.87
C ALA A 286 4.26 -3.46 -6.23
N THR A 287 3.06 -3.14 -6.71
CA THR A 287 2.19 -2.11 -6.12
C THR A 287 1.05 -2.74 -5.34
N PHE A 288 0.91 -2.35 -4.07
CA PHE A 288 -0.23 -2.65 -3.23
C PHE A 288 -1.12 -1.42 -3.16
N ASN A 289 -2.33 -1.50 -3.72
CA ASN A 289 -3.29 -0.40 -3.73
C ASN A 289 -4.48 -0.73 -2.82
N THR A 290 -4.74 0.10 -1.81
CA THR A 290 -5.92 -0.05 -0.94
C THR A 290 -6.71 1.25 -0.94
N ALA A 291 -7.94 1.23 -1.46
CA ALA A 291 -8.80 2.41 -1.52
C ALA A 291 -9.46 2.71 -0.18
N GLY A 292 -9.72 4.00 0.13
CA GLY A 292 -10.52 4.41 1.28
C GLY A 292 -10.10 3.74 2.60
N THR A 293 -10.99 2.92 3.18
CA THR A 293 -10.76 2.14 4.40
C THR A 293 -10.45 0.66 4.14
N ALA A 294 -10.24 0.26 2.89
CA ALA A 294 -9.95 -1.11 2.53
C ALA A 294 -8.63 -1.59 3.15
N THR A 295 -8.56 -2.89 3.41
CA THR A 295 -7.38 -3.52 4.00
C THR A 295 -6.95 -4.74 3.19
N ILE A 296 -5.65 -4.84 2.93
CA ILE A 296 -5.01 -6.09 2.47
C ILE A 296 -4.10 -6.56 3.61
N ASN A 297 -4.30 -7.79 4.07
CA ASN A 297 -3.46 -8.44 5.07
C ASN A 297 -2.65 -9.57 4.42
N VAL A 298 -1.33 -9.41 4.32
CA VAL A 298 -0.42 -10.45 3.84
C VAL A 298 0.36 -11.01 5.03
N THR A 299 0.08 -12.25 5.40
CA THR A 299 0.64 -12.86 6.62
C THR A 299 2.00 -13.53 6.39
N LYS A 300 2.38 -13.77 5.12
CA LYS A 300 3.56 -14.55 4.73
C LYS A 300 4.29 -13.93 3.52
N LEU A 301 4.46 -12.61 3.50
CA LEU A 301 5.31 -11.95 2.51
C LEU A 301 6.74 -12.51 2.59
N GLN A 302 7.28 -12.97 1.47
CA GLN A 302 8.64 -13.50 1.39
C GLN A 302 9.66 -12.37 1.17
N PRO A 303 10.90 -12.50 1.65
CA PRO A 303 11.97 -11.55 1.33
C PRO A 303 12.17 -11.41 -0.18
N THR A 304 12.42 -10.19 -0.65
CA THR A 304 12.56 -9.91 -2.08
C THR A 304 13.65 -8.88 -2.37
N ALA A 305 14.20 -8.91 -3.58
CA ALA A 305 15.06 -7.86 -4.12
C ALA A 305 14.26 -6.75 -4.85
N SER A 306 12.94 -6.89 -4.89
CA SER A 306 12.03 -5.94 -5.54
C SER A 306 11.62 -4.79 -4.62
N SER A 307 11.13 -3.72 -5.23
CA SER A 307 10.50 -2.60 -4.55
C SER A 307 9.04 -2.89 -4.23
N ILE A 308 8.59 -2.45 -3.06
CA ILE A 308 7.20 -2.49 -2.65
C ILE A 308 6.67 -1.06 -2.62
N THR A 309 5.61 -0.79 -3.39
CA THR A 309 4.95 0.51 -3.42
C THR A 309 3.54 0.40 -2.86
N LYS A 310 3.22 1.18 -1.82
CA LYS A 310 1.88 1.27 -1.25
C LYS A 310 1.19 2.55 -1.72
N THR A 311 0.00 2.41 -2.31
CA THR A 311 -0.86 3.55 -2.73
C THR A 311 -2.27 3.43 -2.14
N GLY A 312 -3.07 4.48 -2.31
CA GLY A 312 -4.45 4.57 -1.81
C GLY A 312 -4.53 4.79 -0.30
N GLY A 313 -5.68 5.30 0.17
CA GLY A 313 -5.87 5.72 1.56
C GLY A 313 -5.96 4.61 2.60
N GLY A 314 -6.15 3.35 2.19
CA GLY A 314 -6.37 2.20 3.07
C GLY A 314 -5.09 1.63 3.71
N THR A 315 -5.21 0.44 4.28
CA THR A 315 -4.15 -0.21 5.07
C THR A 315 -3.60 -1.46 4.39
N LEU A 316 -2.27 -1.56 4.29
CA LEU A 316 -1.57 -2.80 3.97
C LEU A 316 -0.93 -3.34 5.25
N VAL A 317 -1.36 -4.52 5.69
CA VAL A 317 -0.76 -5.23 6.84
C VAL A 317 0.19 -6.30 6.33
N LEU A 318 1.43 -6.31 6.82
CA LEU A 318 2.49 -7.24 6.43
C LEU A 318 3.11 -7.90 7.68
N ASN A 319 3.53 -9.16 7.59
CA ASN A 319 4.26 -9.83 8.68
C ASN A 319 5.57 -9.12 9.06
N ASN A 320 6.31 -8.64 8.06
CA ASN A 320 7.46 -7.75 8.13
C ASN A 320 7.77 -7.29 6.70
N VAL A 321 8.71 -6.35 6.54
CA VAL A 321 9.16 -5.92 5.20
C VAL A 321 10.64 -6.19 5.04
N ARG A 322 11.00 -7.10 4.13
CA ARG A 322 12.40 -7.40 3.75
C ARG A 322 12.53 -7.25 2.24
N ALA A 323 12.84 -6.04 1.79
CA ALA A 323 12.73 -5.64 0.38
C ALA A 323 13.87 -4.70 -0.04
N ALA A 324 14.04 -4.46 -1.35
CA ALA A 324 14.97 -3.44 -1.80
C ALA A 324 14.49 -2.04 -1.40
N ALA A 325 13.23 -1.72 -1.67
CA ALA A 325 12.65 -0.43 -1.29
C ALA A 325 11.25 -0.61 -0.71
N LEU A 326 10.89 0.27 0.22
CA LEU A 326 9.51 0.47 0.67
C LEU A 326 9.10 1.92 0.40
N ASN A 327 8.18 2.11 -0.55
CA ASN A 327 7.62 3.40 -0.92
C ASN A 327 6.17 3.49 -0.43
N VAL A 328 5.92 4.30 0.61
CA VAL A 328 4.59 4.53 1.17
C VAL A 328 4.03 5.84 0.61
N ASN A 329 3.36 5.76 -0.53
CA ASN A 329 2.84 6.92 -1.26
C ASN A 329 1.46 7.38 -0.74
N GLY A 330 0.76 6.54 0.05
CA GLY A 330 -0.52 6.90 0.66
C GLY A 330 -1.04 5.84 1.64
N GLY A 331 -1.91 6.27 2.56
CA GLY A 331 -2.51 5.41 3.56
C GLY A 331 -1.49 4.88 4.56
N THR A 332 -1.70 3.63 5.03
CA THR A 332 -0.85 3.00 6.04
C THR A 332 -0.24 1.69 5.53
N VAL A 333 1.06 1.50 5.74
CA VAL A 333 1.69 0.18 5.86
C VAL A 333 1.82 -0.14 7.34
N LYS A 334 1.39 -1.33 7.75
CA LYS A 334 1.44 -1.77 9.15
C LYS A 334 2.19 -3.10 9.24
N ALA A 335 3.25 -3.15 10.05
CA ALA A 335 3.87 -4.41 10.44
C ALA A 335 2.96 -5.10 11.47
N ALA A 336 2.61 -6.37 11.24
CA ALA A 336 1.86 -7.18 12.19
C ALA A 336 2.69 -7.37 13.48
N ALA A 337 2.02 -7.42 14.64
CA ALA A 337 2.71 -7.50 15.93
C ALA A 337 3.57 -8.76 16.02
N ASN A 338 4.87 -8.60 16.24
CA ASN A 338 5.86 -9.67 16.32
C ASN A 338 7.22 -9.15 16.82
N GLY A 339 7.25 -8.48 17.98
CA GLY A 339 8.44 -7.77 18.51
C GLY A 339 9.72 -8.58 18.83
N GLY A 340 9.92 -9.76 18.26
CA GLY A 340 11.21 -10.46 18.22
C GLY A 340 11.90 -10.40 16.85
N ASP A 341 13.05 -11.05 16.71
CA ASP A 341 13.91 -11.01 15.50
C ASP A 341 13.17 -11.30 14.17
N ASN A 342 12.16 -12.18 14.22
CA ASN A 342 11.39 -12.54 13.03
C ASN A 342 10.42 -11.45 12.56
N GLY A 343 10.03 -10.51 13.42
CA GLY A 343 9.20 -9.36 13.05
C GLY A 343 10.00 -8.17 12.52
N ALA A 344 11.31 -8.15 12.76
CA ALA A 344 12.17 -7.07 12.31
C ALA A 344 12.18 -6.95 10.77
N SER A 345 11.96 -5.71 10.32
CA SER A 345 11.97 -5.30 8.92
C SER A 345 13.35 -4.79 8.50
N ARG A 346 13.71 -4.98 7.23
CA ARG A 346 14.97 -4.50 6.63
C ARG A 346 14.74 -4.06 5.19
N VAL A 347 15.00 -2.79 4.91
CA VAL A 347 14.89 -2.22 3.57
C VAL A 347 16.16 -1.50 3.17
N THR A 348 16.46 -1.42 1.88
CA THR A 348 17.58 -0.58 1.41
C THR A 348 17.18 0.88 1.50
N THR A 349 16.06 1.24 0.90
CA THR A 349 15.49 2.60 0.97
C THR A 349 14.09 2.58 1.57
N LEU A 350 13.79 3.63 2.34
CA LEU A 350 12.45 3.92 2.86
C LEU A 350 12.05 5.31 2.38
N ALA A 351 10.90 5.40 1.72
CA ALA A 351 10.27 6.66 1.35
C ALA A 351 8.84 6.70 1.89
N ILE A 352 8.53 7.68 2.74
CA ILE A 352 7.17 7.98 3.19
C ILE A 352 6.76 9.31 2.59
N ALA A 353 5.59 9.36 1.94
CA ALA A 353 5.08 10.57 1.30
C ALA A 353 5.04 11.75 2.29
N GLY A 354 5.44 12.93 1.82
CA GLY A 354 5.51 14.16 2.64
C GLY A 354 6.87 14.42 3.29
N GLY A 355 7.81 13.47 3.28
CA GLY A 355 9.17 13.68 3.79
C GLY A 355 9.17 14.03 5.28
N ALA A 356 9.68 15.22 5.64
CA ALA A 356 9.71 15.70 7.03
C ALA A 356 8.33 16.10 7.59
N THR A 357 7.31 16.27 6.74
CA THR A 357 5.90 16.45 7.15
C THR A 357 5.06 15.35 6.51
N PRO A 358 5.08 14.14 7.06
CA PRO A 358 4.50 12.97 6.42
C PRO A 358 3.00 13.09 6.19
N THR A 359 2.54 12.51 5.08
CA THR A 359 1.12 12.38 4.72
C THR A 359 0.67 10.92 4.62
N ALA A 360 1.62 9.99 4.74
CA ALA A 360 1.38 8.55 4.82
C ALA A 360 2.09 7.95 6.04
N THR A 361 1.77 6.69 6.35
CA THR A 361 2.17 6.08 7.63
C THR A 361 2.85 4.74 7.42
N LEU A 362 3.98 4.53 8.10
CA LEU A 362 4.53 3.22 8.40
C LEU A 362 4.36 2.97 9.90
N ASP A 363 3.44 2.08 10.27
CA ASP A 363 3.19 1.66 11.64
C ASP A 363 3.99 0.38 11.95
N LEU A 364 5.06 0.52 12.73
CA LEU A 364 5.89 -0.61 13.13
C LEU A 364 5.26 -1.50 14.19
N THR A 365 4.12 -1.11 14.77
CA THR A 365 3.55 -1.76 15.96
C THR A 365 4.60 -1.92 17.05
N ASP A 366 5.01 -3.14 17.39
CA ASP A 366 6.05 -3.49 18.37
C ASP A 366 7.34 -4.02 17.71
N ASN A 367 7.50 -3.82 16.40
CA ASN A 367 8.63 -4.33 15.61
C ASN A 367 9.74 -3.30 15.41
N ASP A 368 10.88 -3.82 14.96
CA ASP A 368 12.09 -3.07 14.67
C ASP A 368 12.34 -2.93 13.17
N LEU A 369 13.16 -1.94 12.78
CA LEU A 369 13.45 -1.62 11.38
C LEU A 369 14.94 -1.33 11.17
N VAL A 370 15.50 -1.85 10.08
CA VAL A 370 16.81 -1.47 9.53
C VAL A 370 16.63 -0.79 8.17
N VAL A 371 17.22 0.39 8.00
CA VAL A 371 17.29 1.10 6.70
C VAL A 371 18.76 1.27 6.32
N THR A 372 19.21 0.64 5.24
CA THR A 372 20.65 0.59 4.90
C THR A 372 21.13 1.75 4.02
N SER A 373 20.21 2.49 3.41
CA SER A 373 20.48 3.67 2.58
C SER A 373 19.39 4.73 2.80
N GLY A 374 19.31 5.24 4.02
CA GLY A 374 18.37 6.29 4.42
C GLY A 374 19.04 7.57 4.89
N SER A 375 18.23 8.59 5.15
CA SER A 375 18.64 9.82 5.81
C SER A 375 18.26 9.73 7.29
N TYR A 376 19.25 9.78 8.18
CA TYR A 376 19.01 9.71 9.64
C TYR A 376 18.08 10.85 10.09
N ALA A 377 18.33 12.07 9.59
CA ALA A 377 17.53 13.25 9.90
C ALA A 377 16.07 13.08 9.46
N ASP A 378 15.82 12.50 8.28
CA ASP A 378 14.45 12.28 7.80
C ASP A 378 13.73 11.21 8.63
N ILE A 379 14.42 10.12 9.00
CA ILE A 379 13.84 9.07 9.85
C ILE A 379 13.48 9.62 11.24
N THR A 380 14.39 10.35 11.89
CA THR A 380 14.10 10.94 13.21
C THR A 380 13.00 12.00 13.14
N ALA A 381 12.97 12.82 12.09
CA ALA A 381 11.90 13.80 11.89
C ALA A 381 10.52 13.12 11.69
N GLN A 382 10.48 12.02 10.95
CA GLN A 382 9.25 11.23 10.76
C GLN A 382 8.75 10.60 12.06
N ILE A 383 9.66 10.10 12.92
CA ILE A 383 9.31 9.58 14.24
C ILE A 383 8.83 10.71 15.14
N ALA A 384 9.54 11.84 15.20
CA ALA A 384 9.17 12.99 16.02
C ALA A 384 7.77 13.51 15.66
N HIS A 385 7.49 13.65 14.35
CA HIS A 385 6.19 14.05 13.85
C HIS A 385 5.10 13.04 14.25
N ALA A 386 5.29 11.75 13.96
CA ALA A 386 4.34 10.70 14.28
C ALA A 386 4.06 10.59 15.79
N ARG A 387 5.12 10.71 16.60
CA ARG A 387 5.07 10.61 18.06
C ARG A 387 4.18 11.69 18.67
N ASN A 388 4.20 12.92 18.15
CA ASN A 388 3.35 14.04 18.59
C ASN A 388 3.18 14.13 20.12
N ALA A 389 4.27 14.45 20.83
CA ALA A 389 4.31 14.50 22.29
C ALA A 389 3.89 13.19 23.01
N GLY A 390 4.02 12.04 22.36
CA GLY A 390 3.66 10.71 22.88
C GLY A 390 2.22 10.28 22.60
N ALA A 391 1.45 11.07 21.83
CA ALA A 391 0.12 10.70 21.37
C ALA A 391 0.14 9.58 20.32
N TRP A 392 1.18 9.52 19.47
CA TRP A 392 1.32 8.57 18.37
C TRP A 392 0.15 8.58 17.37
N ASP A 393 -0.40 9.77 17.09
CA ASP A 393 -1.64 9.96 16.32
C ASP A 393 -1.43 10.71 14.99
N GLN A 394 -0.17 11.00 14.63
CA GLN A 394 0.17 11.67 13.36
C GLN A 394 0.78 10.69 12.33
N PRO A 395 0.69 11.01 11.02
CA PRO A 395 1.41 10.25 9.99
C PRO A 395 2.94 10.30 10.17
N GLY A 396 3.63 9.37 9.51
CA GLY A 396 5.08 9.20 9.58
C GLY A 396 5.49 7.79 9.97
N LEU A 397 6.67 7.67 10.56
CA LEU A 397 7.16 6.41 11.13
C LEU A 397 6.64 6.28 12.55
N THR A 398 5.54 5.55 12.72
CA THR A 398 4.76 5.47 13.96
C THR A 398 4.85 4.10 14.63
N SER A 399 4.38 4.04 15.88
CA SER A 399 4.15 2.80 16.62
C SER A 399 2.80 2.86 17.34
N SER A 400 1.82 2.12 16.82
CA SER A 400 0.54 1.99 17.53
C SER A 400 0.67 1.25 18.86
N ALA A 401 1.68 0.39 19.03
CA ALA A 401 1.96 -0.26 20.32
C ALA A 401 2.51 0.73 21.36
N ALA A 402 3.38 1.68 20.96
CA ALA A 402 3.81 2.77 21.84
C ALA A 402 2.63 3.69 22.19
N GLY A 403 1.78 4.00 21.20
CA GLY A 403 0.52 4.72 21.40
C GLY A 403 -0.43 4.03 22.38
N ALA A 404 -0.46 2.70 22.43
CA ALA A 404 -1.30 1.93 23.36
C ALA A 404 -0.63 1.61 24.71
N ALA A 405 0.67 1.87 24.87
CA ALA A 405 1.42 1.49 26.07
C ALA A 405 0.86 2.15 27.34
N THR A 406 0.65 1.35 28.38
CA THR A 406 0.24 1.81 29.71
C THR A 406 1.14 1.19 30.79
N PRO A 407 1.97 2.00 31.48
CA PRO A 407 2.17 3.44 31.30
C PRO A 407 2.89 3.76 29.97
N LYS A 408 2.97 5.05 29.60
CA LYS A 408 3.53 5.56 28.34
C LYS A 408 5.06 5.52 28.29
N ASN A 409 5.64 4.36 28.60
CA ASN A 409 7.07 4.17 28.78
C ASN A 409 7.81 3.61 27.55
N LYS A 410 7.10 3.40 26.43
CA LYS A 410 7.64 2.83 25.19
C LYS A 410 7.58 3.83 24.04
N THR A 411 8.52 3.70 23.10
CA THR A 411 8.71 4.60 21.96
C THR A 411 9.48 3.90 20.83
N LEU A 412 9.79 4.64 19.77
CA LEU A 412 10.76 4.26 18.74
C LEU A 412 12.08 5.00 18.97
N GLY A 413 13.12 4.28 19.39
CA GLY A 413 14.48 4.77 19.48
C GLY A 413 15.22 4.63 18.15
N THR A 414 16.27 5.44 17.92
CA THR A 414 17.10 5.35 16.72
C THR A 414 18.59 5.31 17.05
N LEU A 415 19.34 4.49 16.33
CA LEU A 415 20.81 4.50 16.36
C LEU A 415 21.33 4.31 14.94
N THR A 416 22.45 4.92 14.62
CA THR A 416 23.27 4.46 13.50
C THR A 416 23.94 3.14 13.87
N GLY A 417 24.28 2.31 12.87
CA GLY A 417 25.02 1.08 13.13
C GLY A 417 26.39 1.33 13.79
N ALA A 418 26.98 2.51 13.56
CA ALA A 418 28.22 2.91 14.24
C ALA A 418 28.00 3.13 15.75
N GLU A 419 26.92 3.82 16.14
CA GLU A 419 26.56 4.02 17.55
C GLU A 419 26.17 2.70 18.22
N PHE A 420 25.39 1.87 17.54
CA PHE A 420 25.01 0.55 18.03
C PHE A 420 26.24 -0.34 18.28
N HIS A 421 27.21 -0.38 17.36
CA HIS A 421 28.46 -1.11 17.58
C HIS A 421 29.36 -0.49 18.65
N ALA A 422 29.33 0.83 18.82
CA ALA A 422 30.07 1.48 19.90
C ALA A 422 29.52 1.08 21.28
N ALA A 423 28.21 0.84 21.37
CA ALA A 423 27.54 0.50 22.62
C ALA A 423 27.48 -1.02 22.88
N GLN A 424 27.17 -1.83 21.86
CA GLN A 424 26.98 -3.29 21.97
C GLN A 424 28.21 -4.11 21.53
N GLY A 425 29.21 -3.47 20.93
CA GLY A 425 30.42 -4.10 20.40
C GLY A 425 30.40 -4.32 18.88
N ALA A 426 31.59 -4.35 18.27
CA ALA A 426 31.80 -4.31 16.81
C ALA A 426 31.24 -5.50 16.00
N GLY A 427 30.71 -6.54 16.66
CA GLY A 427 30.09 -7.71 16.03
C GLY A 427 28.68 -7.99 16.51
N ALA A 428 28.06 -7.05 17.24
CA ALA A 428 26.69 -7.19 17.70
C ALA A 428 25.72 -7.30 16.52
N LEU A 429 24.72 -8.16 16.64
CA LEU A 429 23.65 -8.29 15.66
C LEU A 429 22.43 -7.49 16.12
N PHE A 430 21.81 -6.76 15.21
CA PHE A 430 20.54 -6.09 15.46
C PHE A 430 19.40 -6.99 14.98
N ASN A 431 18.66 -7.61 15.90
CA ASN A 431 17.55 -8.53 15.57
C ASN A 431 17.97 -9.66 14.59
N GLY A 432 19.17 -10.20 14.78
CA GLY A 432 19.76 -11.23 13.91
C GLY A 432 20.40 -10.70 12.61
N PHE A 433 20.31 -9.40 12.32
CA PHE A 433 20.98 -8.80 11.16
C PHE A 433 22.39 -8.31 11.48
N THR A 434 23.31 -8.52 10.53
CA THR A 434 24.55 -7.74 10.45
C THR A 434 24.22 -6.34 9.96
N VAL A 435 24.75 -5.31 10.64
CA VAL A 435 24.50 -3.91 10.29
C VAL A 435 25.81 -3.21 9.94
N ALA A 436 25.79 -2.34 8.93
CA ALA A 436 26.91 -1.47 8.60
C ALA A 436 26.88 -0.21 9.46
N GLY A 437 28.02 0.48 9.61
CA GLY A 437 28.09 1.71 10.39
C GLY A 437 27.14 2.82 9.91
N SER A 438 26.81 2.82 8.61
CA SER A 438 25.89 3.75 7.97
C SER A 438 24.41 3.35 8.06
N ASP A 439 24.10 2.12 8.50
CA ASP A 439 22.72 1.67 8.61
C ASP A 439 22.01 2.46 9.71
N ILE A 440 20.71 2.70 9.52
CA ILE A 440 19.86 3.36 10.52
C ILE A 440 18.97 2.29 11.13
N LEU A 441 19.06 2.16 12.44
CA LEU A 441 18.34 1.18 13.25
C LEU A 441 17.24 1.90 13.99
N VAL A 442 16.01 1.40 13.88
CA VAL A 442 14.85 1.89 14.63
C VAL A 442 14.35 0.75 15.50
N LYS A 443 14.22 1.00 16.80
CA LYS A 443 13.84 -0.02 17.77
C LYS A 443 12.60 0.38 18.56
N TYR A 444 11.62 -0.51 18.66
CA TYR A 444 10.57 -0.40 19.67
C TYR A 444 11.18 -0.65 21.06
N THR A 445 11.41 0.40 21.83
CA THR A 445 12.13 0.31 23.10
C THR A 445 11.60 1.28 24.16
N TYR A 446 12.20 1.26 25.35
CA TYR A 446 11.93 2.19 26.44
C TYR A 446 12.45 3.60 26.11
N TYR A 447 11.78 4.63 26.61
CA TYR A 447 12.38 5.96 26.64
C TYR A 447 13.69 5.89 27.43
N GLY A 448 14.79 6.26 26.78
CA GLY A 448 16.13 6.26 27.37
C GLY A 448 16.86 4.92 27.36
N ASP A 449 16.40 3.89 26.65
CA ASP A 449 17.27 2.77 26.26
C ASP A 449 18.19 3.24 25.11
N THR A 450 19.26 3.94 25.49
CA THR A 450 20.13 4.68 24.56
C THR A 450 21.14 3.80 23.85
N ASP A 451 21.28 2.54 24.26
CA ASP A 451 22.16 1.56 23.62
C ASP A 451 21.47 0.33 23.05
N PHE A 452 20.15 0.25 23.14
CA PHE A 452 19.32 -0.86 22.66
C PHE A 452 19.59 -2.20 23.36
N ASN A 453 20.01 -2.17 24.63
CA ASN A 453 20.15 -3.37 25.44
C ASN A 453 18.81 -3.85 26.04
N GLY A 454 17.73 -3.06 25.90
CA GLY A 454 16.38 -3.38 26.37
C GLY A 454 16.12 -3.01 27.83
N LEU A 455 17.06 -2.34 28.50
CA LEU A 455 16.97 -1.84 29.86
C LEU A 455 17.13 -0.31 29.87
N VAL A 456 16.72 0.30 30.98
CA VAL A 456 17.10 1.68 31.30
C VAL A 456 17.91 1.60 32.57
N ASP A 457 19.20 1.90 32.50
CA ASP A 457 20.10 1.76 33.64
C ASP A 457 21.14 2.89 33.73
N PHE A 458 22.17 2.67 34.57
CA PHE A 458 23.21 3.67 34.81
C PHE A 458 23.97 4.08 33.55
N ASP A 459 24.17 3.17 32.59
CA ASP A 459 24.91 3.47 31.38
C ASP A 459 24.12 4.46 30.50
N ASP A 460 22.80 4.35 30.49
CA ASP A 460 21.91 5.31 29.82
C ASP A 460 21.93 6.69 30.49
N TYR A 461 21.87 6.72 31.83
CA TYR A 461 21.99 7.98 32.58
C TYR A 461 23.34 8.66 32.33
N SER A 462 24.44 7.89 32.26
CA SER A 462 25.75 8.45 31.92
C SER A 462 25.78 9.08 30.53
N ARG A 463 24.99 8.58 29.56
CA ARG A 463 24.92 9.11 28.20
C ARG A 463 24.09 10.38 28.13
N ILE A 464 22.90 10.40 28.73
CA ILE A 464 22.06 11.61 28.78
C ILE A 464 22.74 12.74 29.57
N ASP A 465 23.40 12.43 30.70
CA ASP A 465 24.16 13.42 31.46
C ASP A 465 25.32 13.99 30.64
N SER A 466 26.02 13.13 29.89
CA SER A 466 27.05 13.59 28.96
C SER A 466 26.46 14.44 27.85
N GLY A 467 25.28 14.09 27.32
CA GLY A 467 24.59 14.85 26.29
C GLY A 467 24.19 16.24 26.77
N PHE A 468 23.51 16.31 27.92
CA PHE A 468 23.11 17.54 28.59
C PHE A 468 24.30 18.46 28.86
N ASN A 469 25.36 17.94 29.52
CA ASN A 469 26.52 18.75 29.92
C ASN A 469 27.37 19.26 28.74
N ASN A 470 27.28 18.59 27.59
CA ASN A 470 28.04 18.96 26.38
C ASN A 470 27.17 19.51 25.26
N ASN A 471 25.88 19.79 25.51
CA ASN A 471 24.93 20.28 24.52
C ASN A 471 24.89 19.42 23.23
N ARG A 472 24.92 18.10 23.39
CA ARG A 472 24.76 17.15 22.28
C ARG A 472 23.29 16.84 22.05
N THR A 473 22.99 16.23 20.91
CA THR A 473 21.64 15.88 20.47
C THR A 473 21.61 14.44 19.94
N GLY A 474 20.42 13.95 19.63
CA GLY A 474 20.21 12.58 19.15
C GLY A 474 20.11 11.54 20.27
N TRP A 475 19.44 10.44 19.94
CA TRP A 475 19.04 9.39 20.86
C TRP A 475 20.19 8.82 21.71
N SER A 476 21.34 8.54 21.09
CA SER A 476 22.54 8.01 21.77
C SER A 476 23.12 8.96 22.83
N ASN A 477 22.76 10.24 22.77
CA ASN A 477 23.14 11.27 23.74
C ASN A 477 21.98 11.66 24.67
N GLY A 478 20.82 10.98 24.60
CA GLY A 478 19.70 11.19 25.52
C GLY A 478 18.63 12.20 25.09
N ASP A 479 18.62 12.64 23.83
CA ASP A 479 17.49 13.39 23.22
C ASP A 479 16.45 12.35 22.77
N VAL A 480 15.57 11.97 23.70
CA VAL A 480 14.66 10.81 23.59
C VAL A 480 13.27 11.20 23.09
N ASP A 481 12.98 12.50 23.00
CA ASP A 481 11.76 13.03 22.38
C ASP A 481 11.98 13.60 20.96
N TYR A 482 13.24 13.68 20.50
CA TYR A 482 13.69 14.19 19.20
C TYR A 482 13.43 15.67 18.97
N ASN A 483 13.36 16.48 20.03
CA ASN A 483 13.18 17.93 19.90
C ASN A 483 14.50 18.67 19.55
N GLY A 484 15.63 17.97 19.58
CA GLY A 484 16.95 18.50 19.22
C GLY A 484 17.69 19.17 20.38
N ILE A 485 17.23 19.01 21.62
CA ILE A 485 17.84 19.52 22.84
C ILE A 485 17.69 18.46 23.92
N VAL A 486 18.76 18.12 24.62
CA VAL A 486 18.67 17.32 25.84
C VAL A 486 18.31 18.23 27.00
N ASP A 487 17.12 18.10 27.57
CA ASP A 487 16.67 18.89 28.71
C ASP A 487 15.78 18.12 29.72
N PHE A 488 15.05 18.86 30.57
CA PHE A 488 14.24 18.27 31.62
C PHE A 488 13.09 17.41 31.09
N ASP A 489 12.62 17.65 29.86
CA ASP A 489 11.57 16.84 29.24
C ASP A 489 12.10 15.43 28.93
N ASP A 490 13.33 15.30 28.44
CA ASP A 490 14.01 14.01 28.25
C ASP A 490 14.23 13.26 29.56
N TYR A 491 14.74 13.95 30.59
CA TYR A 491 14.91 13.38 31.92
C TYR A 491 13.58 12.87 32.51
N SER A 492 12.48 13.57 32.24
CA SER A 492 11.17 13.13 32.70
C SER A 492 10.72 11.81 32.04
N LEU A 493 11.07 11.60 30.77
CA LEU A 493 10.72 10.39 30.01
C LEU A 493 11.56 9.18 30.41
N ILE A 494 12.89 9.34 30.54
CA ILE A 494 13.78 8.26 30.99
C ILE A 494 13.49 7.86 32.44
N ASP A 495 13.29 8.83 33.34
CA ASP A 495 12.96 8.55 34.74
C ASP A 495 11.64 7.80 34.86
N GLN A 496 10.65 8.15 34.04
CA GLN A 496 9.37 7.45 34.01
C GLN A 496 9.54 6.00 33.55
N ALA A 497 10.32 5.77 32.49
CA ALA A 497 10.61 4.43 32.00
C ALA A 497 11.34 3.59 33.07
N PHE A 498 12.38 4.15 33.70
CA PHE A 498 13.16 3.45 34.72
C PHE A 498 12.34 3.13 35.98
N ASN A 499 11.51 4.07 36.44
CA ASN A 499 10.63 3.85 37.59
C ASN A 499 9.50 2.87 37.28
N THR A 500 9.05 2.78 36.03
CA THR A 500 8.11 1.75 35.61
C THR A 500 8.77 0.37 35.62
N GLN A 501 9.97 0.25 35.02
CA GLN A 501 10.72 -1.00 35.01
C GLN A 501 11.07 -1.48 36.43
N SER A 502 11.40 -0.55 37.33
CA SER A 502 11.77 -0.82 38.72
C SER A 502 10.58 -1.04 39.67
N GLY A 503 9.34 -0.84 39.21
CA GLY A 503 8.13 -0.94 40.05
C GLY A 503 7.99 0.18 41.11
N THR A 504 8.71 1.29 40.94
CA THR A 504 8.77 2.42 41.88
C THR A 504 7.91 3.62 41.45
N LEU A 505 7.27 3.56 40.28
CA LEU A 505 6.49 4.66 39.69
C LEU A 505 5.51 5.33 40.66
N ARG A 506 4.73 4.55 41.41
CA ARG A 506 3.76 5.10 42.38
C ARG A 506 4.43 5.97 43.44
N ARG A 507 5.63 5.58 43.91
CA ARG A 507 6.35 6.35 44.91
C ARG A 507 6.91 7.63 44.29
N ALA A 508 7.48 7.56 43.08
CA ALA A 508 7.92 8.74 42.33
C ALA A 508 6.78 9.76 42.17
N MET A 509 5.59 9.30 41.77
CA MET A 509 4.40 10.16 41.63
C MET A 509 4.03 10.85 42.95
N SER A 510 3.95 10.12 44.06
CA SER A 510 3.61 10.71 45.37
C SER A 510 4.61 11.77 45.85
N TYR A 511 5.88 11.60 45.47
CA TYR A 511 6.91 12.60 45.75
C TYR A 511 6.68 13.84 44.88
N LEU A 512 6.45 13.67 43.58
CA LEU A 512 6.36 14.76 42.62
C LEU A 512 5.05 15.55 42.68
N ASP A 513 3.92 14.89 42.95
CA ASP A 513 2.61 15.53 43.14
C ASP A 513 2.50 16.25 44.50
N GLY A 514 3.40 15.90 45.44
CA GLY A 514 3.50 16.49 46.76
C GLY A 514 2.57 15.89 47.82
N SER A 515 1.85 14.82 47.51
CA SER A 515 1.06 14.05 48.48
C SER A 515 1.94 13.42 49.58
N ASP A 516 3.19 13.06 49.25
CA ASP A 516 4.22 12.63 50.20
C ASP A 516 5.63 13.06 49.75
N ARG A 517 6.05 14.25 50.21
CA ARG A 517 7.40 14.83 50.01
C ARG A 517 8.48 14.28 50.95
N SER A 518 8.18 13.27 51.77
CA SER A 518 9.21 12.71 52.67
C SER A 518 10.27 11.95 51.85
N ASP A 519 11.46 11.73 52.42
CA ASP A 519 12.48 10.87 51.80
C ASP A 519 12.22 9.38 52.09
N THR A 520 11.19 9.06 52.87
CA THR A 520 10.87 7.69 53.27
C THR A 520 10.56 6.84 52.04
N GLY A 521 11.26 5.71 51.89
CA GLY A 521 11.07 4.79 50.77
C GLY A 521 11.55 5.31 49.42
N MET A 522 12.41 6.32 49.40
CA MET A 522 13.08 6.82 48.18
C MET A 522 14.42 6.14 47.91
N ASP A 523 14.80 5.11 48.67
CA ASP A 523 16.15 4.50 48.64
C ASP A 523 16.50 3.77 47.31
N ALA A 524 15.50 3.49 46.46
CA ALA A 524 15.72 2.82 45.19
C ALA A 524 16.48 3.73 44.20
N PRO A 525 17.41 3.20 43.38
CA PRO A 525 18.17 4.01 42.43
C PRO A 525 17.29 4.88 41.51
N ALA A 526 16.21 4.31 40.96
CA ALA A 526 15.26 5.03 40.10
C ALA A 526 14.57 6.22 40.81
N LEU A 527 14.35 6.11 42.13
CA LEU A 527 13.76 7.18 42.95
C LEU A 527 14.79 8.26 43.31
N GLN A 528 16.06 7.89 43.45
CA GLN A 528 17.14 8.84 43.68
C GLN A 528 17.36 9.75 42.46
N PHE A 529 17.28 9.22 41.24
CA PHE A 529 17.29 10.04 40.02
C PHE A 529 16.13 11.05 40.01
N VAL A 530 14.92 10.61 40.34
CA VAL A 530 13.75 11.50 40.46
C VAL A 530 13.98 12.63 41.47
N MET A 531 14.57 12.33 42.63
CA MET A 531 14.90 13.36 43.62
C MET A 531 15.93 14.35 43.08
N ASN A 532 17.00 13.85 42.47
CA ASN A 532 18.08 14.69 41.94
C ASN A 532 17.57 15.60 40.82
N HIS A 533 16.81 15.07 39.86
CA HIS A 533 16.25 15.87 38.76
C HIS A 533 15.16 16.84 39.24
N PHE A 534 14.36 16.46 40.24
CA PHE A 534 13.44 17.43 40.86
C PHE A 534 14.19 18.56 41.58
N GLN A 535 15.31 18.27 42.24
CA GLN A 535 16.15 19.31 42.86
C GLN A 535 16.81 20.21 41.81
N GLN A 536 17.23 19.64 40.67
CA GLN A 536 17.89 20.35 39.59
C GLN A 536 16.93 21.23 38.76
N PHE A 537 15.78 20.68 38.36
CA PHE A 537 14.86 21.30 37.40
C PHE A 537 13.56 21.80 38.04
N GLY A 538 13.26 21.38 39.27
CA GLY A 538 12.12 21.84 40.04
C GLY A 538 10.77 21.45 39.43
N LYS A 539 9.83 22.40 39.42
CA LYS A 539 8.43 22.14 39.07
C LYS A 539 8.22 21.77 37.60
N GLN A 540 9.07 22.25 36.68
CA GLN A 540 8.91 21.95 35.25
C GLN A 540 9.10 20.45 34.99
N TYR A 541 10.16 19.86 35.55
CA TYR A 541 10.37 18.41 35.55
C TYR A 541 9.21 17.64 36.18
N ALA A 542 8.73 18.07 37.36
CA ALA A 542 7.60 17.39 38.00
C ALA A 542 6.33 17.42 37.13
N THR A 543 6.06 18.54 36.44
CA THR A 543 4.93 18.65 35.52
C THR A 543 5.12 17.74 34.29
N GLY A 544 6.31 17.72 33.68
CA GLY A 544 6.61 16.82 32.56
C GLY A 544 6.41 15.35 32.93
N PHE A 545 6.98 14.93 34.07
CA PHE A 545 6.87 13.56 34.57
C PHE A 545 5.42 13.16 34.87
N LEU A 546 4.63 14.05 35.50
CA LEU A 546 3.24 13.73 35.84
C LEU A 546 2.33 13.72 34.61
N ASN A 547 2.55 14.61 33.64
CA ASN A 547 1.77 14.68 32.40
C ASN A 547 2.00 13.47 31.48
N SER A 548 3.18 12.87 31.53
CA SER A 548 3.47 11.66 30.76
C SER A 548 2.86 10.39 31.38
N VAL A 549 2.40 10.43 32.64
CA VAL A 549 1.71 9.31 33.28
C VAL A 549 0.21 9.41 33.01
N PRO A 550 -0.43 8.38 32.41
CA PRO A 550 -1.89 8.35 32.33
C PRO A 550 -2.48 8.37 33.75
N GLU A 551 -3.32 9.37 34.05
CA GLU A 551 -4.11 9.43 35.29
C GLU A 551 -4.73 8.04 35.53
N PRO A 552 -4.61 7.46 36.75
CA PRO A 552 -5.28 6.21 37.04
C PRO A 552 -6.78 6.44 36.90
N THR A 553 -7.36 5.98 35.78
CA THR A 553 -8.80 5.85 35.66
C THR A 553 -9.29 5.13 36.91
N SER A 554 -10.36 5.65 37.48
CA SER A 554 -10.82 5.46 38.85
C SER A 554 -11.29 4.02 39.19
N ALA A 555 -10.87 3.02 38.42
CA ALA A 555 -11.23 1.61 38.52
C ALA A 555 -10.63 0.90 39.76
N LEU A 556 -9.58 1.44 40.40
CA LEU A 556 -9.02 0.88 41.64
C LEU A 556 -9.73 1.35 42.92
N MET A 557 -10.61 2.36 42.85
CA MET A 557 -11.38 2.83 44.02
C MET A 557 -12.72 2.13 44.21
N LEU A 558 -13.17 1.27 43.27
CA LEU A 558 -14.42 0.50 43.42
C LEU A 558 -14.23 -0.93 43.96
N SER A 559 -13.02 -1.50 43.92
CA SER A 559 -12.75 -2.86 44.43
C SER A 559 -12.60 -2.91 45.96
N GLY A 560 -12.36 -1.78 46.63
CA GLY A 560 -12.26 -1.69 48.09
C GLY A 560 -13.61 -1.62 48.83
N LEU A 561 -14.68 -1.13 48.19
CA LEU A 561 -15.99 -0.97 48.83
C LEU A 561 -16.90 -2.20 48.71
N ALA A 562 -16.67 -3.08 47.73
CA ALA A 562 -17.42 -4.34 47.61
C ALA A 562 -17.01 -5.40 48.66
N ALA A 563 -15.76 -5.35 49.16
CA ALA A 563 -15.25 -6.30 50.16
C ALA A 563 -15.74 -6.02 51.60
N LEU A 564 -16.22 -4.80 51.90
CA LEU A 564 -16.76 -4.44 53.21
C LEU A 564 -18.27 -4.68 53.35
N ALA A 565 -19.01 -4.85 52.25
CA ALA A 565 -20.44 -5.18 52.27
C ALA A 565 -20.71 -6.70 52.36
N ALA A 566 -19.76 -7.56 51.99
CA ALA A 566 -19.94 -9.02 52.02
C ALA A 566 -19.62 -9.68 53.38
N ARG A 567 -19.07 -8.95 54.36
CA ARG A 567 -18.64 -9.54 55.64
C ARG A 567 -19.66 -9.47 56.78
N LYS A 568 -20.90 -9.07 56.52
CA LYS A 568 -21.94 -8.93 57.56
C LYS A 568 -23.23 -9.71 57.27
N ARG A 569 -23.13 -10.99 56.90
CA ARG A 569 -24.29 -11.90 56.95
C ARG A 569 -23.92 -13.39 57.04
N SER A 570 -23.35 -13.80 58.17
CA SER A 570 -23.45 -15.19 58.64
C SER A 570 -22.92 -15.31 60.07
N ARG A 571 -23.83 -15.37 61.05
CA ARG A 571 -23.72 -16.14 62.31
C ARG A 571 -24.87 -15.77 63.26
N ARG A 572 -25.94 -16.56 63.25
CA ARG A 572 -26.67 -16.99 64.45
C ARG A 572 -27.73 -18.03 64.07
N ASN A 573 -27.45 -19.30 64.40
CA ASN A 573 -28.35 -20.18 65.16
C ASN A 573 -27.87 -21.63 65.05
N VAL A 574 -27.21 -22.13 66.10
CA VAL A 574 -27.28 -23.54 66.51
C VAL A 574 -27.35 -23.57 68.03
N LYS A 575 -28.44 -24.21 68.50
CA LYS A 575 -28.90 -24.49 69.86
C LYS A 575 -29.59 -23.35 70.60
#